data_AF-A0A2P4PHY3-F1
#
_entry.id   AF-A0A2P4PHY3-F1
#
_cell.length_a   1.000
_cell.length_b   1.000
_cell.length_c   1.000
_cell.angle_alpha   90.00
_cell.angle_beta   90.00
_cell.angle_gamma   90.00
#
_symmetry.space_group_name_H-M   'P 1'
#
loop_
_entity.id
_entity.type
_entity.pdbx_description
1 polymer ?
#
loop_
_entity_poly.entity_id
_entity_poly.type
_entity_poly.pdbx_seq_one_letter_code
_entity_poly.pdbx_strand_id
1 'polypeptide(L)'
;MLARLWTPLGGSVLSTNATAGVHVTEWDFGTIQYNNNTPTPTGCDALNNPAFQILIPIIDAFYDPPTVAVVCTWNSCWYKFGIDLFELQQVVVAKN
;
A
#
# COMPACT_ATOMS: atom_id res chain seq x y z
N MET A 1 -6.01 -13.80 -0.98
CA MET A 1 -5.98 -12.76 -2.03
C MET A 1 -4.65 -12.05 -1.93
N LEU A 2 -4.04 -11.62 -3.03
CA LEU A 2 -2.72 -10.98 -2.97
C LEU A 2 -2.80 -9.49 -3.31
N ALA A 3 -2.15 -8.66 -2.50
CA ALA A 3 -1.86 -7.26 -2.77
C ALA A 3 -0.34 -7.06 -2.84
N ARG A 4 0.12 -6.20 -3.75
CA ARG A 4 1.55 -5.90 -3.94
C ARG A 4 1.73 -4.39 -4.13
N LEU A 5 2.66 -3.81 -3.38
CA LEU A 5 3.08 -2.42 -3.53
C LEU A 5 4.53 -2.39 -4.01
N TRP A 6 4.77 -1.66 -5.10
CA TRP A 6 6.08 -1.48 -5.70
C TRP A 6 6.58 -0.07 -5.39
N THR A 7 7.69 0.06 -4.69
CA THR A 7 8.28 1.35 -4.27
C THR A 7 9.72 1.47 -4.75
N PRO A 8 10.20 2.66 -5.15
CA PRO A 8 11.62 2.86 -5.44
C PRO A 8 12.48 2.68 -4.17
N LEU A 9 13.69 2.13 -4.33
CA LEU A 9 14.72 2.09 -3.29
C LEU A 9 15.14 3.52 -2.96
N GLY A 10 14.89 3.99 -1.73
CA GLY A 10 15.31 5.32 -1.25
C GLY A 10 14.23 6.40 -1.18
N GLY A 11 12.93 6.06 -1.28
CA GLY A 11 11.85 6.98 -0.91
C GLY A 11 11.61 8.16 -1.88
N SER A 12 12.03 8.05 -3.14
CA SER A 12 11.63 9.05 -4.15
C SER A 12 11.60 8.44 -5.55
N VAL A 13 10.54 8.72 -6.30
CA VAL A 13 10.29 8.20 -7.63
C VAL A 13 11.03 9.04 -8.66
N LEU A 14 12.14 8.50 -9.16
CA LEU A 14 12.56 8.70 -10.55
C LEU A 14 13.30 7.43 -10.99
N SER A 15 12.65 6.60 -11.79
CA SER A 15 13.37 5.64 -12.63
C SER A 15 12.62 5.42 -13.94
N THR A 16 13.12 6.06 -14.98
CA THR A 16 12.92 5.65 -16.36
C THR A 16 13.78 4.40 -16.59
N ASN A 17 13.15 3.24 -16.73
CA ASN A 17 13.69 1.88 -16.93
C ASN A 17 14.00 1.04 -15.67
N ALA A 18 13.09 0.11 -15.37
CA ALA A 18 13.27 -1.05 -14.49
C ALA A 18 14.49 -1.88 -14.94
N THR A 19 15.38 -2.39 -14.08
CA THR A 19 15.14 -3.55 -13.20
C THR A 19 16.20 -3.64 -12.09
N ALA A 20 16.60 -2.51 -11.52
CA ALA A 20 17.44 -2.44 -10.32
C ALA A 20 16.99 -1.23 -9.51
N GLY A 21 16.60 -1.41 -8.25
CA GLY A 21 16.17 -0.29 -7.41
C GLY A 21 14.67 -0.24 -7.03
N VAL A 22 13.93 -1.35 -7.05
CA VAL A 22 12.53 -1.39 -6.59
C VAL A 22 12.37 -2.36 -5.43
N HIS A 23 11.79 -1.91 -4.33
CA HIS A 23 11.35 -2.73 -3.20
C HIS A 23 9.89 -3.13 -3.40
N VAL A 24 9.57 -4.40 -3.10
CA VAL A 24 8.22 -4.96 -3.22
C VAL A 24 7.74 -5.36 -1.84
N THR A 25 6.61 -4.81 -1.43
CA THR A 25 5.92 -5.27 -0.23
C THR A 25 4.66 -6.02 -0.64
N GLU A 26 4.44 -7.19 -0.05
CA GLU A 26 3.32 -8.07 -0.40
C GLU A 26 2.48 -8.40 0.82
N TRP A 27 1.18 -8.50 0.60
CA TRP A 27 0.21 -8.90 1.62
C TRP A 27 -0.65 -10.02 1.07
N ASP A 28 -0.70 -11.13 1.79
CA ASP A 28 -1.72 -12.16 1.62
C ASP A 28 -2.89 -11.84 2.57
N PHE A 29 -3.99 -11.37 2.00
CA PHE A 29 -5.18 -10.90 2.71
C PHE A 29 -6.42 -11.66 2.22
N GLY A 30 -7.58 -11.51 2.86
CA GLY A 30 -8.74 -12.37 2.57
C GLY A 30 -9.01 -13.39 3.68
N THR A 31 -10.13 -14.10 3.62
CA THR A 31 -10.47 -15.09 4.65
C THR A 31 -9.42 -16.22 4.76
N ILE A 32 -8.85 -16.67 3.64
CA ILE A 32 -7.92 -17.80 3.57
C ILE A 32 -6.66 -17.40 2.80
N GLN A 33 -5.51 -17.92 3.25
CA GLN A 33 -4.21 -17.73 2.62
C GLN A 33 -4.23 -18.15 1.14
N TYR A 34 -3.64 -17.33 0.30
CA TYR A 34 -3.53 -17.56 -1.13
C TYR A 34 -2.61 -18.75 -1.42
N ASN A 35 -3.00 -19.60 -2.36
CA ASN A 35 -2.25 -20.80 -2.79
C ASN A 35 -1.89 -21.77 -1.64
N ASN A 36 -2.64 -21.77 -0.54
CA ASN A 36 -2.48 -22.76 0.52
C ASN A 36 -3.43 -23.95 0.29
N ASN A 37 -2.87 -25.16 0.23
CA ASN A 37 -3.64 -26.40 0.09
C ASN A 37 -4.43 -26.75 1.36
N THR A 38 -4.08 -26.14 2.49
CA THR A 38 -4.85 -26.19 3.74
C THR A 38 -5.47 -24.82 3.97
N PRO A 39 -6.78 -24.71 4.27
CA PRO A 39 -7.42 -23.41 4.44
C PRO A 39 -7.02 -22.76 5.77
N THR A 40 -5.84 -22.13 5.78
CA THR A 40 -5.34 -21.35 6.92
C THR A 40 -5.84 -19.91 6.82
N PRO A 41 -6.42 -19.34 7.89
CA PRO A 41 -6.84 -17.94 7.90
C PRO A 41 -5.66 -16.96 7.74
N THR A 42 -5.86 -15.84 7.05
CA THR A 42 -4.82 -14.78 6.97
C THR A 42 -4.79 -13.88 8.21
N GLY A 43 -5.93 -13.76 8.92
CA GLY A 43 -6.12 -12.76 9.97
C GLY A 43 -6.60 -11.39 9.47
N CYS A 44 -6.93 -11.25 8.18
CA CYS A 44 -7.62 -10.09 7.62
C CYS A 44 -9.13 -10.22 7.86
N ASP A 45 -9.56 -9.98 9.10
CA ASP A 45 -10.94 -10.24 9.57
C ASP A 45 -11.67 -9.00 10.11
N ALA A 46 -11.01 -7.86 10.18
CA ALA A 46 -11.58 -6.61 10.65
C ALA A 46 -10.99 -5.37 9.97
N LEU A 47 -11.81 -4.32 9.91
CA LEU A 47 -11.41 -2.97 9.55
C LEU A 47 -10.29 -2.47 10.47
N ASN A 48 -9.40 -1.66 9.91
CA ASN A 48 -8.31 -0.97 10.59
C ASN A 48 -7.26 -1.89 11.24
N ASN A 49 -7.13 -3.14 10.80
CA ASN A 49 -6.03 -4.00 11.23
C ASN A 49 -4.70 -3.48 10.63
N PRO A 50 -3.72 -3.03 11.46
CA PRO A 50 -2.49 -2.43 10.96
C PRO A 50 -1.66 -3.35 10.05
N ALA A 51 -1.77 -4.67 10.21
CA ALA A 51 -1.07 -5.63 9.36
C ALA A 51 -1.59 -5.66 7.92
N PHE A 52 -2.81 -5.16 7.69
CA PHE A 52 -3.51 -5.15 6.40
C PHE A 52 -3.87 -3.73 5.93
N GLN A 53 -3.19 -2.72 6.47
CA GLN A 53 -3.29 -1.34 6.01
C GLN A 53 -2.07 -0.97 5.17
N ILE A 54 -2.35 -0.42 3.98
CA ILE A 54 -1.33 0.20 3.15
C ILE A 54 -1.45 1.71 3.32
N LEU A 55 -0.40 2.32 3.83
CA LEU A 55 -0.33 3.76 4.08
C LEU A 55 0.72 4.40 3.18
N ILE A 56 0.27 5.13 2.16
CA ILE A 56 1.15 5.79 1.20
C ILE A 56 1.16 7.29 1.49
N PRO A 57 2.29 7.87 1.93
CA PRO A 57 2.42 9.31 2.06
C PRO A 57 2.08 10.03 0.75
N ILE A 58 1.35 11.15 0.82
CA ILE A 58 0.96 11.89 -0.41
C ILE A 58 2.20 12.33 -1.21
N ILE A 59 3.28 12.70 -0.52
CA ILE A 59 4.56 13.13 -1.12
C ILE A 59 5.22 12.04 -1.97
N ASP A 60 4.90 10.76 -1.71
CA ASP A 60 5.45 9.63 -2.47
C ASP A 60 4.58 9.32 -3.71
N ALA A 61 3.31 9.73 -3.69
CA ALA A 61 2.35 9.48 -4.75
C ALA A 61 2.25 10.64 -5.76
N PHE A 62 2.47 11.88 -5.31
CA PHE A 62 2.39 13.07 -6.13
C PHE A 62 3.73 13.79 -6.16
N TYR A 63 4.26 14.00 -7.36
CA TYR A 63 5.44 14.82 -7.55
C TYR A 63 5.05 16.30 -7.45
N ASP A 64 5.58 17.00 -6.45
CA ASP A 64 5.52 18.46 -6.36
C ASP A 64 6.88 19.03 -6.83
N PRO A 65 6.95 19.69 -8.00
CA PRO A 65 8.18 20.32 -8.44
C PRO A 65 8.63 21.39 -7.41
N PRO A 66 9.92 21.51 -7.12
CA PRO A 66 10.41 22.50 -6.16
C PRO A 66 10.08 23.92 -6.63
N THR A 67 9.00 24.48 -6.08
CA THR A 67 8.78 25.93 -6.02
C THR A 67 9.47 26.45 -4.77
N VAL A 68 10.00 27.67 -4.83
CA VAL A 68 10.87 28.30 -3.83
C VAL A 68 10.47 27.90 -2.40
N ALA A 69 11.26 26.98 -1.83
CA ALA A 69 11.13 26.35 -0.52
C ALA A 69 9.80 26.55 0.22
N VAL A 70 8.76 25.80 -0.17
CA VAL A 70 7.73 25.42 0.81
C VAL A 70 8.37 24.34 1.68
N VAL A 71 9.04 24.77 2.76
CA VAL A 71 9.32 23.87 3.88
C VAL A 71 7.96 23.26 4.26
N CYS A 72 7.89 21.93 4.41
CA CYS A 72 6.69 21.23 4.88
C CYS A 72 6.39 21.71 6.31
N THR A 73 5.78 22.88 6.39
CA THR A 73 5.36 23.53 7.60
C THR A 73 3.87 23.25 7.65
N TRP A 74 3.48 22.45 8.64
CA TRP A 74 2.10 22.18 9.01
C TRP A 74 1.38 21.10 8.19
N ASN A 75 1.28 19.91 8.81
CA ASN A 75 0.27 18.86 8.62
C ASN A 75 0.20 18.14 7.26
N SER A 76 0.71 18.72 6.17
CA SER A 76 0.66 18.13 4.82
C SER A 76 1.47 16.84 4.70
N CYS A 77 2.60 16.73 5.38
CA CYS A 77 3.42 15.51 5.47
C CYS A 77 2.78 14.39 6.33
N TRP A 78 1.67 14.65 7.03
CA TRP A 78 0.95 13.63 7.80
C TRP A 78 -0.10 12.90 6.96
N TYR A 79 -0.62 13.54 5.91
CA TYR A 79 -1.67 12.92 5.10
C TYR A 79 -1.12 11.75 4.30
N LYS A 80 -1.89 10.66 4.30
CA LYS A 80 -1.59 9.42 3.60
C LYS A 80 -2.83 8.95 2.88
N PHE A 81 -2.64 8.32 1.73
CA PHE A 81 -3.65 7.42 1.19
C PHE A 81 -3.67 6.18 2.08
N GLY A 82 -4.82 5.91 2.68
CA GLY A 82 -5.09 4.66 3.39
C GLY A 82 -5.86 3.71 2.49
N ILE A 83 -5.32 2.52 2.29
CA ILE A 83 -6.03 1.41 1.66
C ILE A 83 -6.17 0.33 2.72
N ASP A 84 -7.41 0.00 3.08
CA ASP A 84 -7.72 -1.11 3.95
C ASP A 84 -8.05 -2.35 3.10
N LEU A 85 -7.21 -3.37 3.21
CA LEU A 85 -7.39 -4.60 2.43
C LEU A 85 -8.64 -5.39 2.85
N PHE A 86 -9.15 -5.20 4.06
CA PHE A 86 -10.42 -5.80 4.49
C PHE A 86 -11.61 -5.18 3.73
N GLU A 87 -11.61 -3.86 3.52
CA GLU A 87 -12.67 -3.21 2.72
C GLU A 87 -12.65 -3.71 1.28
N LEU A 88 -11.47 -3.86 0.68
CA LEU A 88 -11.32 -4.43 -0.65
C LEU A 88 -11.82 -5.87 -0.72
N GLN A 89 -11.55 -6.68 0.32
CA GLN A 89 -12.11 -8.02 0.44
C GLN A 89 -13.64 -7.99 0.37
N GLN A 90 -14.30 -7.10 1.11
CA GLN A 90 -15.77 -7.06 1.14
C GLN A 90 -16.35 -6.72 -0.23
N VAL A 91 -15.72 -5.81 -0.98
CA VAL A 91 -16.16 -5.46 -2.35
C VAL A 91 -16.05 -6.64 -3.30
N VAL A 92 -14.96 -7.42 -3.21
CA VAL A 92 -14.75 -8.60 -4.05
C VAL A 92 -15.75 -9.71 -3.68
N VAL A 93 -15.98 -9.94 -2.39
CA VAL A 93 -16.96 -10.92 -1.90
C VAL A 93 -18.38 -10.53 -2.30
N ALA A 94 -18.75 -9.26 -2.21
CA ALA A 94 -20.09 -8.79 -2.56
C ALA A 94 -20.40 -8.81 -4.06
N LYS A 95 -19.38 -8.94 -4.93
CA LYS A 95 -19.55 -9.05 -6.39
C LYS A 95 -19.74 -10.48 -6.90
N ASN A 96 -19.51 -11.48 -6.05
CA ASN A 96 -19.67 -12.90 -6.36
C ASN A 96 -20.94 -13.46 -5.73
#